data_AF-A0A7J9G6I6-F1
#
_entry.id   AF-A0A7J9G6I6-F1
#
_cell.length_a   1.000
_cell.length_b   1.000
_cell.length_c   1.000
_cell.angle_alpha   90.00
_cell.angle_beta   90.00
_cell.angle_gamma   90.00
#
_symmetry.space_group_name_H-M   'P 1'
#
loop_
_entity.id
_entity.type
_entity.pdbx_description
1 polymer ?
#
loop_
_entity_poly.entity_id
_entity_poly.type
_entity_poly.pdbx_seq_one_letter_code
_entity_poly.pdbx_strand_id
1 'polypeptide(L)'
;MGAFCLNGDLSIAYKLFNKMFERDVMPDAESYRILMQGLSRKSQVNKAVDLLEDMLNKGFVSDSLSYTTLLNSLCRKKKLKEAYKLLCRMKVKGCNVDIMHYNTVILGFCRNGRAMDAIRITLSVDINSVILVYTTATLAVATTNCLPVITFFLVVLL
;
A
#
# COMPACT_ATOMS: atom_id res chain seq x y z
N MET A 1 -10.59 -8.15 20.65
CA MET A 1 -10.46 -7.23 19.50
C MET A 1 -10.53 -7.97 18.17
N GLY A 2 -9.73 -9.02 17.96
CA GLY A 2 -9.69 -9.82 16.72
C GLY A 2 -11.06 -10.29 16.21
N ALA A 3 -11.86 -10.93 17.06
CA ALA A 3 -13.20 -11.41 16.68
C ALA A 3 -14.11 -10.31 16.10
N PHE A 4 -14.11 -9.11 16.69
CA PHE A 4 -14.92 -7.98 16.19
C PHE A 4 -14.43 -7.47 14.83
N CYS A 5 -13.11 -7.40 14.61
CA CYS A 5 -12.55 -7.04 13.31
C CYS A 5 -12.87 -8.08 12.23
N LEU A 6 -12.93 -9.37 12.58
CA LEU A 6 -13.32 -10.45 11.67
C LEU A 6 -14.81 -10.38 11.31
N ASN A 7 -15.67 -10.11 12.30
CA ASN A 7 -17.12 -9.97 12.10
C ASN A 7 -17.52 -8.64 11.44
N GLY A 8 -16.57 -7.69 11.36
CA GLY A 8 -16.77 -6.39 10.71
C GLY A 8 -17.29 -5.29 11.62
N ASP A 9 -17.41 -5.56 12.93
CA ASP A 9 -17.84 -4.63 13.97
C ASP A 9 -16.70 -3.68 14.39
N LEU A 10 -16.23 -2.89 13.43
CA LEU A 10 -15.11 -1.96 13.65
C LEU A 10 -15.40 -0.91 14.72
N SER A 11 -16.67 -0.52 14.92
CA SER A 11 -17.05 0.42 15.98
C SER A 11 -16.72 -0.14 17.37
N ILE A 12 -17.03 -1.42 17.60
CA ILE A 12 -16.74 -2.10 18.87
C ILE A 12 -15.24 -2.33 19.00
N ALA A 13 -14.56 -2.71 17.92
CA ALA A 13 -13.10 -2.88 17.92
C ALA A 13 -12.37 -1.59 18.31
N TYR A 14 -12.77 -0.43 17.75
CA TYR A 14 -12.21 0.87 18.13
C TYR A 14 -12.51 1.27 19.57
N LYS A 15 -13.74 1.04 20.05
CA LYS A 15 -14.08 1.28 21.46
C LYS A 15 -13.19 0.45 22.39
N LEU A 16 -12.93 -0.81 22.05
CA LEU A 16 -12.08 -1.69 22.84
C LEU A 16 -10.62 -1.20 22.83
N PHE A 17 -10.13 -0.77 21.67
CA PHE A 17 -8.79 -0.21 21.51
C PHE A 17 -8.60 1.08 22.30
N ASN A 18 -9.57 2.00 22.26
CA ASN A 18 -9.53 3.24 23.05
C ASN A 18 -9.58 2.96 24.56
N LYS A 19 -10.39 1.97 24.98
CA LYS A 19 -10.45 1.54 26.38
C LYS A 19 -9.14 0.96 26.91
N MET A 20 -8.23 0.50 26.04
CA MET A 20 -6.90 0.06 26.50
C MET A 20 -6.12 1.26 27.03
N PHE A 21 -6.10 2.38 26.32
CA PHE A 21 -5.48 3.63 26.79
C PHE A 21 -6.12 4.16 28.08
N GLU A 22 -7.46 4.12 28.18
CA GLU A 22 -8.17 4.57 29.40
C GLU A 22 -7.83 3.74 30.65
N ARG A 23 -7.30 2.52 30.47
CA ARG A 23 -6.90 1.61 31.54
C ARG A 23 -5.38 1.57 31.74
N ASP A 24 -4.65 2.52 31.15
CA ASP A 24 -3.18 2.56 31.11
C ASP A 24 -2.54 1.29 30.52
N VAL A 25 -3.29 0.55 29.69
CA VAL A 25 -2.79 -0.59 28.93
C VAL A 25 -2.43 -0.09 27.53
N MET A 26 -1.14 -0.03 27.19
CA MET A 26 -0.74 0.32 25.84
C MET A 26 -1.11 -0.81 24.85
N PRO A 27 -1.80 -0.49 23.73
CA PRO A 27 -1.95 -1.44 22.64
C PRO A 27 -0.59 -1.83 22.07
N ASP A 28 -0.40 -3.12 21.87
CA ASP A 28 0.78 -3.70 21.24
C ASP A 28 0.68 -3.66 19.70
N ALA A 29 1.78 -3.97 19.00
CA ALA A 29 1.82 -4.02 17.54
C ALA A 29 0.74 -4.96 16.94
N GLU A 30 0.41 -6.04 17.64
CA GLU A 30 -0.64 -6.99 17.22
C GLU A 30 -2.03 -6.34 17.24
N SER A 31 -2.34 -5.53 18.26
CA SER A 31 -3.59 -4.77 18.34
C SER A 31 -3.77 -3.81 17.16
N TYR A 32 -2.70 -3.08 16.79
CA TYR A 32 -2.71 -2.23 15.59
C TYR A 32 -2.93 -3.05 14.32
N ARG A 33 -2.18 -4.16 14.16
CA ARG A 33 -2.27 -5.02 12.98
C ARG A 33 -3.68 -5.57 12.76
N ILE A 34 -4.34 -6.04 13.83
CA ILE A 34 -5.71 -6.55 13.79
C ILE A 34 -6.69 -5.47 13.31
N LEU A 35 -6.61 -4.26 13.86
CA LEU A 35 -7.46 -3.15 13.47
C LEU A 35 -7.20 -2.71 12.03
N MET A 36 -5.94 -2.57 11.64
CA MET A 36 -5.55 -2.23 10.26
C MET A 36 -6.10 -3.25 9.25
N GLN A 37 -6.04 -4.55 9.59
CA GLN A 37 -6.58 -5.60 8.72
C GLN A 37 -8.11 -5.50 8.62
N GLY A 38 -8.82 -5.28 9.74
CA GLY A 38 -10.26 -5.06 9.73
C GLY A 38 -10.68 -3.84 8.90
N LEU A 39 -9.98 -2.72 9.08
CA LEU A 39 -10.20 -1.48 8.32
C LEU A 39 -9.95 -1.67 6.83
N SER A 40 -8.87 -2.39 6.50
CA SER A 40 -8.56 -2.78 5.13
C SER A 40 -9.68 -3.59 4.51
N ARG A 41 -10.26 -4.57 5.23
CA ARG A 41 -11.39 -5.39 4.74
C ARG A 41 -12.63 -4.54 4.47
N LYS A 42 -12.96 -3.58 5.35
CA LYS A 42 -14.10 -2.65 5.19
C LYS A 42 -13.82 -1.45 4.27
N SER A 43 -12.71 -1.43 3.56
CA SER A 43 -12.32 -0.34 2.62
C SER A 43 -12.09 1.01 3.30
N GLN A 44 -11.96 1.05 4.62
CA GLN A 44 -11.68 2.25 5.42
C GLN A 44 -10.17 2.48 5.51
N VAL A 45 -9.51 2.56 4.36
CA VAL A 45 -8.04 2.51 4.30
C VAL A 45 -7.37 3.76 4.84
N ASN A 46 -7.97 4.95 4.68
CA ASN A 46 -7.45 6.17 5.31
C ASN A 46 -7.28 5.98 6.84
N LYS A 47 -8.29 5.41 7.50
CA LYS A 47 -8.19 5.08 8.93
C LYS A 47 -7.13 4.02 9.23
N ALA A 48 -6.94 3.04 8.33
CA ALA A 48 -5.88 2.03 8.50
C ALA A 48 -4.48 2.65 8.40
N VAL A 49 -4.32 3.65 7.53
CA VAL A 49 -3.10 4.45 7.39
C VAL A 49 -2.89 5.34 8.60
N ASP A 50 -3.93 6.02 9.08
CA ASP A 50 -3.83 6.84 10.29
C ASP A 50 -3.45 5.98 11.51
N LEU A 51 -3.97 4.76 11.61
CA LEU A 51 -3.61 3.80 12.66
C LEU A 51 -2.16 3.32 12.55
N LEU A 52 -1.68 3.06 11.33
CA LEU A 52 -0.28 2.72 11.05
C LEU A 52 0.67 3.86 11.43
N GLU A 53 0.24 5.10 11.24
CA GLU A 53 1.03 6.27 11.62
C GLU A 53 1.02 6.54 13.12
N ASP A 54 -0.11 6.33 13.79
CA ASP A 54 -0.19 6.38 15.24
C ASP A 54 0.72 5.31 15.87
N MET A 55 0.76 4.11 15.29
CA MET A 55 1.72 3.06 15.66
C MET A 55 3.17 3.54 15.51
N LEU A 56 3.55 4.12 14.37
CA LEU A 56 4.90 4.64 14.16
C LEU A 56 5.28 5.78 15.12
N ASN A 57 4.36 6.73 15.35
CA ASN A 57 4.59 7.86 16.26
C ASN A 57 4.81 7.41 17.71
N LYS A 58 4.26 6.25 18.09
CA LYS A 58 4.46 5.64 19.41
C LYS A 58 5.73 4.77 19.50
N GLY A 59 6.59 4.83 18.48
CA GLY A 59 7.89 4.16 18.46
C GLY A 59 7.83 2.69 18.06
N PHE A 60 6.68 2.18 17.62
CA PHE A 60 6.60 0.83 17.10
C PHE A 60 7.24 0.76 15.71
N VAL A 61 8.05 -0.27 15.47
CA VAL A 61 8.61 -0.55 14.14
C VAL A 61 7.49 -1.14 13.29
N SER A 62 6.95 -0.36 12.35
CA SER A 62 6.02 -0.92 11.37
C SER A 62 6.79 -1.56 10.23
N ASP A 63 6.66 -2.86 10.05
CA ASP A 63 7.34 -3.60 8.99
C ASP A 63 6.93 -3.11 7.59
N SER A 64 7.87 -3.16 6.64
CA SER A 64 7.66 -3.00 5.18
C SER A 64 6.45 -3.80 4.66
N LEU A 65 6.19 -4.96 5.26
CA LEU A 65 5.04 -5.82 4.93
C LEU A 65 3.69 -5.17 5.21
N SER A 66 3.57 -4.34 6.26
CA SER A 66 2.32 -3.68 6.65
C SER A 66 1.89 -2.66 5.59
N TYR A 67 2.82 -1.85 5.11
CA TYR A 67 2.58 -0.91 4.01
C TYR A 67 2.28 -1.64 2.71
N THR A 68 3.05 -2.67 2.37
CA THR A 68 2.81 -3.49 1.17
C THR A 68 1.41 -4.11 1.17
N THR A 69 0.92 -4.57 2.33
CA THR A 69 -0.42 -5.12 2.49
C THR A 69 -1.50 -4.06 2.24
N LEU A 70 -1.34 -2.86 2.79
CA LEU A 70 -2.26 -1.74 2.54
C LEU A 70 -2.28 -1.31 1.07
N LEU A 71 -1.11 -1.18 0.45
CA LEU A 71 -0.98 -0.82 -0.97
C LEU A 71 -1.66 -1.85 -1.87
N ASN A 72 -1.42 -3.15 -1.62
CA ASN A 72 -2.09 -4.23 -2.35
C ASN A 72 -3.62 -4.20 -2.19
N SER A 73 -4.09 -3.99 -0.96
CA SER A 73 -5.51 -3.87 -0.65
C SER A 73 -6.17 -2.72 -1.44
N LEU A 74 -5.53 -1.55 -1.46
CA LEU A 74 -6.00 -0.38 -2.22
C LEU A 74 -6.06 -0.64 -3.73
N CYS A 75 -5.02 -1.26 -4.27
CA CYS A 75 -4.94 -1.59 -5.69
C CYS A 75 -6.02 -2.59 -6.11
N ARG A 76 -6.27 -3.64 -5.31
CA ARG A 76 -7.35 -4.62 -5.55
C ARG A 76 -8.74 -3.99 -5.50
N LYS A 77 -8.91 -2.92 -4.71
CA LYS A 77 -10.15 -2.15 -4.58
C LYS A 77 -10.27 -1.02 -5.60
N LYS A 78 -9.38 -0.97 -6.60
CA LYS A 78 -9.29 0.09 -7.63
C LYS A 78 -9.09 1.50 -7.08
N LYS A 79 -8.65 1.63 -5.82
CA LYS A 79 -8.39 2.91 -5.14
C LYS A 79 -6.97 3.40 -5.42
N LEU A 80 -6.62 3.50 -6.71
CA LEU A 80 -5.25 3.73 -7.17
C LEU A 80 -4.67 5.08 -6.71
N LYS A 81 -5.49 6.14 -6.67
CA LYS A 81 -5.09 7.45 -6.16
C LYS A 81 -4.72 7.42 -4.68
N GLU A 82 -5.47 6.67 -3.88
CA GLU A 82 -5.17 6.47 -2.45
C GLU A 82 -3.87 5.65 -2.30
N ALA A 83 -3.65 4.62 -3.13
CA ALA A 83 -2.42 3.82 -3.12
C ALA A 83 -1.19 4.67 -3.42
N TYR A 84 -1.25 5.52 -4.46
CA TYR A 84 -0.15 6.41 -4.80
C TYR A 84 0.12 7.45 -3.71
N LYS A 85 -0.93 8.06 -3.13
CA LYS A 85 -0.77 8.99 -2.00
C LYS A 85 -0.09 8.34 -0.79
N LEU A 86 -0.45 7.09 -0.47
CA LEU A 86 0.19 6.33 0.60
C LEU A 86 1.68 6.13 0.31
N LEU A 87 2.03 5.73 -0.91
CA LEU A 87 3.43 5.56 -1.34
C LEU A 87 4.23 6.87 -1.22
N CYS A 88 3.67 8.01 -1.64
CA CYS A 88 4.31 9.32 -1.47
C CYS A 88 4.48 9.69 0.01
N ARG A 89 3.46 9.43 0.84
CA ARG A 89 3.53 9.71 2.28
C ARG A 89 4.63 8.90 2.97
N MET A 90 4.83 7.64 2.56
CA MET A 90 5.94 6.83 3.04
C MET A 90 7.31 7.46 2.74
N LYS A 91 7.50 8.01 1.52
CA LYS A 91 8.75 8.73 1.17
C LYS A 91 8.98 9.94 2.06
N VAL A 92 7.96 10.79 2.22
CA VAL A 92 8.07 12.05 2.97
C VAL A 92 8.36 11.79 4.46
N LYS A 93 7.84 10.71 5.02
CA LYS A 93 8.09 10.33 6.41
C LYS A 93 9.43 9.60 6.63
N GLY A 94 10.25 9.43 5.58
CA GLY A 94 11.52 8.72 5.69
C GLY A 94 11.36 7.21 5.95
N CYS A 95 10.17 6.63 5.69
CA CYS A 95 10.02 5.19 5.70
C CYS A 95 10.84 4.60 4.55
N ASN A 96 11.51 3.46 4.78
CA ASN A 96 12.28 2.80 3.73
C ASN A 96 11.33 2.22 2.66
N VAL A 97 11.04 3.01 1.62
CA VAL A 97 10.20 2.59 0.48
C VAL A 97 11.03 1.69 -0.42
N ASP A 98 10.98 0.39 -0.15
CA ASP A 98 11.61 -0.63 -0.99
C ASP A 98 10.88 -0.82 -2.34
N ILE A 99 11.56 -1.45 -3.30
CA ILE A 99 11.12 -1.80 -4.64
C ILE A 99 9.78 -2.56 -4.61
N MET A 100 9.56 -3.40 -3.60
CA MET A 100 8.30 -4.13 -3.40
C MET A 100 7.07 -3.21 -3.30
N HIS A 101 7.20 -2.03 -2.68
CA HIS A 101 6.11 -1.07 -2.56
C HIS A 101 5.76 -0.43 -3.91
N TYR A 102 6.78 -0.04 -4.68
CA TYR A 102 6.59 0.50 -6.03
C TYR A 102 5.99 -0.53 -6.98
N ASN A 103 6.54 -1.76 -6.99
CA ASN A 103 6.02 -2.85 -7.81
C ASN A 103 4.55 -3.12 -7.50
N THR A 104 4.17 -3.11 -6.23
CA THR A 104 2.78 -3.27 -5.81
C THR A 104 1.86 -2.21 -6.41
N VAL A 105 2.26 -0.93 -6.35
CA VAL A 105 1.45 0.17 -6.88
C VAL A 105 1.41 0.13 -8.41
N ILE A 106 2.55 -0.01 -9.08
CA ILE A 106 2.67 -0.06 -10.54
C ILE A 106 1.82 -1.20 -11.10
N LEU A 107 1.96 -2.41 -10.55
CA LEU A 107 1.14 -3.57 -10.94
C LEU A 107 -0.35 -3.32 -10.68
N GLY A 108 -0.67 -2.64 -9.58
CA GLY A 108 -2.03 -2.19 -9.28
C GLY A 108 -2.61 -1.29 -10.38
N PHE A 109 -1.87 -0.30 -10.85
CA PHE A 109 -2.29 0.58 -11.95
C PHE A 109 -2.42 -0.18 -13.27
N CYS A 110 -1.45 -1.03 -13.63
CA CYS A 110 -1.49 -1.85 -14.84
C CYS A 110 -2.71 -2.78 -14.86
N ARG A 111 -2.98 -3.51 -13.78
CA ARG A 111 -4.15 -4.42 -13.64
C ARG A 111 -5.49 -3.72 -13.77
N ASN A 112 -5.53 -2.41 -13.59
CA ASN A 112 -6.73 -1.59 -13.70
C ASN A 112 -6.80 -0.80 -15.01
N GLY A 113 -5.97 -1.14 -16.02
CA GLY A 113 -5.97 -0.48 -17.33
C GLY A 113 -5.38 0.93 -17.33
N ARG A 114 -4.68 1.33 -16.25
CA ARG A 114 -4.10 2.67 -16.08
C ARG A 114 -2.59 2.65 -16.36
N ALA A 115 -2.18 2.02 -17.46
CA ALA A 115 -0.77 1.80 -17.81
C ALA A 115 0.01 3.12 -17.94
N MET A 116 -0.58 4.16 -18.56
CA MET A 116 0.08 5.46 -18.72
C MET A 116 0.40 6.14 -17.37
N ASP A 117 -0.43 5.95 -16.36
CA ASP A 117 -0.14 6.47 -15.02
C ASP A 117 0.92 5.62 -14.32
N ALA A 118 0.90 4.30 -14.51
CA ALA A 118 1.93 3.41 -14.00
C ALA A 118 3.33 3.81 -14.51
N ILE A 119 3.43 4.17 -15.78
CA ILE A 119 4.66 4.69 -16.41
C ILE A 119 5.14 5.97 -15.73
N ARG A 120 4.24 6.95 -15.51
CA ARG A 120 4.61 8.20 -14.83
C ARG A 120 5.15 7.94 -13.42
N ILE A 121 4.59 6.95 -12.73
CA ILE A 121 5.07 6.53 -11.40
C ILE A 121 6.49 5.95 -11.52
N THR A 122 6.76 5.08 -12.50
CA THR A 122 8.11 4.53 -12.73
C THR A 122 9.15 5.61 -13.03
N LEU A 123 8.79 6.63 -13.82
CA LEU A 123 9.66 7.76 -14.14
C LEU A 123 9.93 8.68 -12.94
N SER A 124 9.11 8.62 -11.89
CA SER A 124 9.30 9.39 -10.65
C SER A 124 10.22 8.71 -9.61
N VAL A 125 10.91 7.62 -9.98
CA VAL A 125 11.83 6.86 -9.12
C VAL A 125 13.26 7.02 -9.63
N ASP A 126 14.23 7.22 -8.73
CA ASP A 126 15.65 7.43 -9.07
C ASP A 126 16.23 6.26 -9.90
N ILE A 127 17.08 6.63 -10.87
CA ILE A 127 17.61 5.83 -12.00
C ILE A 127 18.17 4.45 -11.60
N ASN A 128 18.73 4.30 -10.40
CA ASN A 128 19.28 3.02 -9.92
C ASN A 128 18.21 1.97 -9.53
N SER A 129 16.96 2.38 -9.37
CA SER A 129 15.81 1.52 -9.04
C SER A 129 15.04 1.05 -10.28
N VAL A 130 15.29 1.70 -11.43
CA VAL A 130 14.53 1.58 -12.68
C VAL A 130 14.72 0.23 -13.35
N ILE A 131 15.89 -0.40 -13.21
CA ILE A 131 16.24 -1.68 -13.84
C ILE A 131 15.38 -2.85 -13.30
N LEU A 132 15.05 -2.87 -12.00
CA LEU A 132 14.27 -3.97 -11.39
C LEU A 132 12.75 -3.83 -11.61
N VAL A 133 12.26 -2.60 -11.74
CA VAL A 133 10.86 -2.32 -12.10
C VAL A 133 10.61 -2.69 -13.56
N TYR A 134 11.59 -2.47 -14.44
CA TYR A 134 11.51 -2.78 -15.87
C TYR A 134 11.25 -4.27 -16.15
N THR A 135 11.92 -5.18 -15.45
CA THR A 135 11.80 -6.64 -15.67
C THR A 135 10.46 -7.20 -15.18
N THR A 136 9.90 -6.65 -14.10
CA THR A 136 8.61 -7.10 -13.57
C THR A 136 7.42 -6.52 -14.32
N ALA A 137 7.52 -5.26 -14.78
CA ALA A 137 6.49 -4.60 -15.57
C ALA A 137 6.38 -5.19 -17.00
N THR A 138 7.50 -5.52 -17.65
CA THR A 138 7.46 -6.19 -18.97
C THR A 138 6.82 -7.58 -18.91
N LEU A 139 7.10 -8.38 -17.87
CA LEU A 139 6.46 -9.69 -17.68
C LEU A 139 4.96 -9.58 -17.36
N ALA A 140 4.56 -8.58 -16.56
CA ALA A 140 3.16 -8.33 -16.24
C ALA A 140 2.35 -7.82 -17.45
N VAL A 141 2.93 -6.95 -18.28
CA VAL A 141 2.29 -6.43 -19.50
C VAL A 141 2.19 -7.49 -20.60
N ALA A 142 3.15 -8.42 -20.69
CA ALA A 142 3.13 -9.55 -21.61
C ALA A 142 1.96 -10.53 -21.36
N THR A 143 1.44 -10.61 -20.13
CA THR A 143 0.31 -11.51 -19.79
C THR A 143 -1.07 -10.84 -19.93
N THR A 144 -1.14 -9.52 -20.12
CA THR A 144 -2.41 -8.77 -20.19
C THR A 144 -2.84 -8.35 -21.60
N ASN A 145 -2.26 -8.92 -22.67
CA ASN A 145 -2.62 -8.63 -24.08
C ASN A 145 -2.61 -7.13 -24.48
N CYS A 146 -1.84 -6.29 -23.78
CA CYS A 146 -1.71 -4.86 -24.10
C CYS A 146 -0.55 -4.62 -25.07
N LEU A 147 -0.66 -5.14 -26.30
CA LEU A 147 0.30 -4.98 -27.40
C LEU A 147 0.72 -3.53 -27.73
N PRO A 148 -0.11 -2.47 -27.62
CA PRO A 148 0.33 -1.13 -28.01
C PRO A 148 1.26 -0.44 -27.00
N VAL A 149 1.41 -0.96 -25.77
CA VAL A 149 2.32 -0.38 -24.78
C VAL A 149 3.76 -0.87 -24.99
N ILE A 150 3.95 -2.05 -25.58
CA ILE A 150 5.28 -2.64 -25.79
C ILE A 150 6.03 -1.93 -26.91
N THR A 151 5.33 -1.54 -27.99
CA THR A 151 5.94 -0.86 -29.14
C THR A 151 6.31 0.59 -28.86
N PHE A 152 5.55 1.29 -28.02
CA PHE A 152 5.82 2.70 -27.70
C PHE A 152 7.10 2.87 -26.83
N PHE A 153 7.48 1.87 -26.04
CA PHE A 153 8.63 1.95 -25.15
C PHE A 153 9.97 1.59 -25.78
N LEU A 154 9.97 0.82 -26.87
CA LEU A 154 11.17 0.58 -27.70
C LEU A 154 11.63 1.86 -28.43
N VAL A 155 10.72 2.80 -28.69
CA VAL A 155 11.01 4.05 -29.41
C VAL A 155 11.57 5.15 -28.49
N VAL A 156 11.34 5.08 -27.18
CA VAL A 156 11.83 6.10 -26.22
C VAL A 156 13.27 5.81 -25.74
N LEU A 157 13.80 4.62 -26.05
CA LEU A 157 15.14 4.15 -25.64
C LEU A 157 16.13 3.98 -26.82
N LEU A 158 15.73 4.35 -28.04
CA LEU A 158 16.59 4.51 -29.22
C LEU A 158 16.63 5.98 -29.62
#